data_AF-A0A849U936-F1
#
_entry.id   AF-A0A849U936-F1
#
_cell.length_a   1.000
_cell.length_b   1.000
_cell.length_c   1.000
_cell.angle_alpha   90.00
_cell.angle_beta   90.00
_cell.angle_gamma   90.00
#
_symmetry.space_group_name_H-M   'P 1'
#
loop_
_entity.id
_entity.type
_entity.pdbx_description
1 polymer ?
#
loop_
_entity_poly.entity_id
_entity_poly.type
_entity_poly.pdbx_seq_one_letter_code
_entity_poly.pdbx_strand_id
1 'polypeptide(L)'
;MPQLPSGKLVGLSADPLDHLLKNIGEGENFDLINKMKALESIFPYLEIIYFVEGKTDTTPANIQEVTGKLPTGLTDVSSGFNLSQKAELFADWPLAECQAFDDFIASDACQNYLRHCFDEVKRIRVGALRFLFMHYAEKLSFLTEYDELDKPEIDTYDLLAALGCINATSYSTSLNIKSPQAFERLSGMWSFFSAKLGLEDYEFDCERHPITIAEQIRKNAPLDQLTPKDKSWFDQQAVVEAIELWKHADEDLLAKYCPKPFTILQLAVAIHGN
;
A
#
# COMPACT_ATOMS: atom_id res chain seq x y z
N MET A 1 -26.19 4.96 13.29
CA MET A 1 -27.35 4.07 13.51
C MET A 1 -28.62 4.82 13.17
N PRO A 2 -29.13 4.73 11.92
CA PRO A 2 -30.45 5.23 11.57
C PRO A 2 -31.56 4.28 12.08
N GLN A 3 -32.74 4.84 12.29
CA GLN A 3 -33.98 4.09 12.43
C GLN A 3 -34.72 4.11 11.10
N LEU A 4 -35.04 2.93 10.61
CA LEU A 4 -35.85 2.68 9.44
C LEU A 4 -37.33 3.00 9.68
N PRO A 5 -38.15 3.35 8.66
CA PRO A 5 -39.58 3.60 8.81
C PRO A 5 -40.38 2.52 9.57
N SER A 6 -40.00 1.24 9.45
CA SER A 6 -40.57 0.11 10.20
C SER A 6 -40.21 0.09 11.68
N GLY A 7 -39.34 1.00 12.14
CA GLY A 7 -38.80 1.05 13.49
C GLY A 7 -37.52 0.22 13.68
N LYS A 8 -37.08 -0.54 12.66
CA LYS A 8 -35.84 -1.33 12.71
C LYS A 8 -34.62 -0.42 12.83
N LEU A 9 -33.65 -0.81 13.64
CA LEU A 9 -32.38 -0.12 13.74
C LEU A 9 -31.36 -0.88 12.90
N VAL A 10 -30.65 -0.14 12.05
CA VAL A 10 -29.65 -0.71 11.13
C VAL A 10 -28.30 -0.01 11.28
N GLY A 11 -27.24 -0.69 10.87
CA GLY A 11 -25.88 -0.17 10.92
C GLY A 11 -24.95 -0.91 9.97
N LEU A 12 -23.68 -0.53 10.03
CA LEU A 12 -22.58 -1.22 9.36
C LEU A 12 -21.60 -1.71 10.43
N SER A 13 -21.15 -2.95 10.30
CA SER A 13 -19.99 -3.48 11.03
C SER A 13 -18.80 -3.59 10.09
N ALA A 14 -17.63 -3.19 10.59
CA ALA A 14 -16.34 -3.39 9.93
C ALA A 14 -15.60 -4.62 10.49
N ASP A 15 -16.22 -5.46 11.32
CA ASP A 15 -15.55 -6.63 11.92
C ASP A 15 -14.88 -7.55 10.87
N PRO A 16 -15.49 -7.86 9.71
CA PRO A 16 -14.82 -8.64 8.68
C PRO A 16 -13.57 -7.93 8.10
N LEU A 17 -13.66 -6.62 7.89
CA LEU A 17 -12.54 -5.80 7.43
C LEU A 17 -11.43 -5.76 8.50
N ASP A 18 -11.78 -5.52 9.76
CA ASP A 18 -10.85 -5.49 10.87
C ASP A 18 -10.15 -6.83 11.08
N HIS A 19 -10.87 -7.95 10.92
CA HIS A 19 -10.29 -9.28 10.94
C HIS A 19 -9.25 -9.46 9.83
N LEU A 20 -9.58 -9.04 8.62
CA LEU A 20 -8.68 -9.11 7.46
C LEU A 20 -7.43 -8.22 7.65
N LEU A 21 -7.60 -7.02 8.20
CA LEU A 21 -6.51 -6.09 8.52
C LEU A 21 -5.59 -6.61 9.64
N LYS A 22 -6.16 -7.21 10.70
CA LYS A 22 -5.39 -7.81 11.81
C LYS A 22 -4.59 -9.04 11.38
N ASN A 23 -5.07 -9.77 10.38
CA ASN A 23 -4.44 -10.99 9.87
C ASN A 23 -3.75 -10.80 8.51
N ILE A 24 -3.26 -9.59 8.22
CA ILE A 24 -2.57 -9.26 6.96
C ILE A 24 -1.31 -10.12 6.68
N GLY A 25 -0.72 -10.74 7.70
CA GLY A 25 0.43 -11.63 7.55
C GLY A 25 0.10 -12.94 6.81
N GLU A 26 -1.19 -13.28 6.66
CA GLU A 26 -1.65 -14.39 5.84
C GLU A 26 -1.64 -13.94 4.37
N GLY A 27 -0.91 -14.65 3.50
CA GLY A 27 -0.64 -14.21 2.13
C GLY A 27 -1.89 -13.87 1.30
N GLU A 28 -2.99 -14.60 1.49
CA GLU A 28 -4.27 -14.33 0.82
C GLU A 28 -4.89 -12.99 1.26
N ASN A 29 -4.79 -12.64 2.56
CA ASN A 29 -5.31 -11.39 3.09
C ASN A 29 -4.51 -10.19 2.57
N PHE A 30 -3.19 -10.32 2.46
CA PHE A 30 -2.35 -9.27 1.86
C PHE A 30 -2.78 -8.94 0.43
N ASP A 31 -3.00 -9.95 -0.41
CA ASP A 31 -3.43 -9.76 -1.80
C ASP A 31 -4.79 -9.06 -1.90
N LEU A 32 -5.72 -9.41 -1.01
CA LEU A 32 -7.03 -8.76 -0.93
C LEU A 32 -6.90 -7.28 -0.54
N ILE A 33 -6.13 -6.97 0.50
CA ILE A 33 -5.88 -5.60 0.97
C ILE A 33 -5.17 -4.76 -0.10
N ASN A 34 -4.18 -5.34 -0.79
CA ASN A 34 -3.43 -4.62 -1.80
C ASN A 34 -4.31 -4.20 -2.99
N LYS A 35 -5.33 -5.02 -3.33
CA LYS A 35 -6.31 -4.72 -4.40
C LYS A 35 -7.32 -3.62 -4.01
N MET A 36 -7.44 -3.26 -2.73
CA MET A 36 -8.32 -2.18 -2.28
C MET A 36 -7.73 -0.81 -2.63
N LYS A 37 -8.08 -0.29 -3.81
CA LYS A 37 -7.56 1.00 -4.34
C LYS A 37 -8.57 2.16 -4.29
N ALA A 38 -9.85 1.87 -4.07
CA ALA A 38 -10.94 2.86 -4.04
C ALA A 38 -11.87 2.64 -2.84
N LEU A 39 -12.66 3.64 -2.45
CA LEU A 39 -13.54 3.54 -1.28
C LEU A 39 -14.50 2.35 -1.40
N GLU A 40 -15.08 2.15 -2.58
CA GLU A 40 -16.05 1.10 -2.87
C GLU A 40 -15.46 -0.31 -2.74
N SER A 41 -14.13 -0.44 -2.81
CA SER A 41 -13.45 -1.74 -2.67
C SER A 41 -13.53 -2.33 -1.27
N ILE A 42 -13.91 -1.54 -0.25
CA ILE A 42 -14.14 -2.06 1.11
C ILE A 42 -15.58 -2.57 1.32
N PHE A 43 -16.52 -2.26 0.41
CA PHE A 43 -17.94 -2.58 0.59
C PHE A 43 -18.23 -4.09 0.75
N PRO A 44 -17.48 -5.02 0.10
CA PRO A 44 -17.64 -6.45 0.36
C PRO A 44 -17.30 -6.89 1.79
N TYR A 45 -16.59 -6.04 2.54
CA TYR A 45 -16.09 -6.31 3.90
C TYR A 45 -16.79 -5.47 4.98
N LEU A 46 -17.83 -4.72 4.59
CA LEU A 46 -18.69 -3.99 5.50
C LEU A 46 -20.03 -4.70 5.60
N GLU A 47 -20.29 -5.30 6.76
CA GLU A 47 -21.50 -6.08 7.00
C GLU A 47 -22.66 -5.17 7.38
N ILE A 48 -23.83 -5.43 6.81
CA ILE A 48 -25.07 -4.77 7.23
C ILE A 48 -25.58 -5.50 8.47
N ILE A 49 -25.82 -4.76 9.56
CA ILE A 49 -26.26 -5.32 10.84
C ILE A 49 -27.59 -4.71 11.29
N TYR A 50 -28.36 -5.48 12.05
CA TYR A 50 -29.56 -5.03 12.74
C TYR A 50 -29.29 -4.88 14.22
N PHE A 51 -30.01 -3.97 14.88
CA PHE A 51 -30.02 -3.90 16.34
C PHE A 51 -31.38 -4.32 16.88
N VAL A 52 -31.38 -5.29 17.79
CA VAL A 52 -32.57 -5.84 18.45
C VAL A 52 -32.46 -5.63 19.96
N GLU A 53 -33.60 -5.52 20.64
CA GLU A 53 -33.61 -5.48 22.11
C GLU A 53 -33.19 -6.84 22.67
N GLY A 54 -32.06 -6.87 23.37
CA GLY A 54 -31.48 -8.08 23.95
C GLY A 54 -31.93 -8.29 25.39
N LYS A 55 -32.41 -9.50 25.72
CA LYS A 55 -32.28 -10.02 27.09
C LYS A 55 -30.82 -10.43 27.27
N THR A 56 -30.12 -9.75 28.16
CA THR A 56 -28.72 -10.03 28.49
C THR A 56 -28.56 -11.47 28.99
N ASP A 57 -28.02 -12.36 28.15
CA ASP A 57 -27.36 -13.59 28.60
C ASP A 57 -26.01 -13.73 27.86
N THR A 58 -24.97 -13.44 28.65
CA THR A 58 -23.60 -13.96 28.61
C THR A 58 -22.90 -14.18 27.26
N THR A 59 -21.97 -13.30 26.91
CA THR A 59 -20.49 -13.51 26.93
C THR A 59 -19.83 -12.18 26.51
N PRO A 60 -18.82 -11.65 27.23
CA PRO A 60 -18.18 -10.41 26.82
C PRO A 60 -17.24 -10.72 25.64
N ALA A 61 -17.70 -10.49 24.40
CA ALA A 61 -16.77 -10.32 23.30
C ALA A 61 -15.95 -9.05 23.60
N ASN A 62 -14.63 -9.16 23.46
CA ASN A 62 -13.70 -8.04 23.60
C ASN A 62 -14.04 -6.96 22.56
N ILE A 63 -14.89 -6.00 22.95
CA ILE A 63 -15.14 -4.80 22.16
C ILE A 63 -13.96 -3.86 22.39
N GLN A 64 -12.99 -3.93 21.48
CA GLN A 64 -11.98 -2.88 21.35
C GLN A 64 -12.66 -1.61 20.84
N GLU A 65 -12.34 -0.51 21.51
CA GLU A 65 -12.86 0.83 21.35
C GLU A 65 -12.63 1.38 19.93
N VAL A 66 -13.63 1.29 19.05
CA VAL A 66 -13.77 2.26 17.97
C VAL A 66 -15.25 2.63 17.81
N THR A 67 -15.58 3.83 18.27
CA THR A 67 -16.81 4.62 18.00
C THR A 67 -18.15 4.12 18.58
N GLY A 68 -18.55 4.75 19.70
CA GLY A 68 -19.94 4.81 20.18
C GLY A 68 -20.42 3.58 20.94
N LYS A 69 -20.54 3.67 22.27
CA LYS A 69 -21.23 2.65 23.06
C LYS A 69 -22.65 2.47 22.49
N LEU A 70 -23.00 1.24 22.13
CA LEU A 70 -24.37 0.86 21.83
C LEU A 70 -25.29 1.33 22.97
N PRO A 71 -26.47 1.90 22.68
CA PRO A 71 -27.46 2.17 23.71
C PRO A 71 -27.73 0.91 24.55
N THR A 72 -27.75 1.07 25.87
CA THR A 72 -27.94 -0.05 26.80
C THR A 72 -29.19 -0.85 26.45
N GLY A 73 -29.06 -2.17 26.29
CA GLY A 73 -30.18 -3.08 26.00
C GLY A 73 -30.35 -3.47 24.53
N LEU A 74 -29.49 -2.99 23.63
CA LEU A 74 -29.45 -3.44 22.24
C LEU A 74 -28.33 -4.45 21.99
N THR A 75 -28.61 -5.45 21.15
CA THR A 75 -27.65 -6.43 20.64
C THR A 75 -27.66 -6.36 19.12
N ASP A 76 -26.48 -6.40 18.52
CA ASP A 76 -26.30 -6.46 17.08
C ASP A 76 -26.50 -7.88 16.55
N VAL A 77 -27.14 -7.98 15.39
CA VAL A 77 -27.42 -9.24 14.69
C VAL A 77 -27.02 -9.06 13.23
N SER A 78 -26.16 -9.95 12.75
CA SER A 78 -25.76 -10.02 11.35
C SER A 78 -26.98 -10.15 10.42
N SER A 79 -27.00 -9.38 9.33
CA SER A 79 -27.98 -9.58 8.26
C SER A 79 -27.60 -10.72 7.31
N GLY A 80 -26.34 -11.18 7.33
CA GLY A 80 -25.76 -12.08 6.34
C GLY A 80 -25.37 -11.43 5.01
N PHE A 81 -25.59 -10.11 4.86
CA PHE A 81 -25.27 -9.35 3.65
C PHE A 81 -24.23 -8.27 3.94
N ASN A 82 -23.33 -8.05 2.99
CA ASN A 82 -22.44 -6.90 3.00
C ASN A 82 -23.01 -5.73 2.18
N LEU A 83 -22.35 -4.58 2.28
CA LEU A 83 -22.79 -3.36 1.59
C LEU A 83 -22.76 -3.50 0.06
N SER A 84 -21.87 -4.33 -0.49
CA SER A 84 -21.85 -4.63 -1.93
C SER A 84 -23.07 -5.45 -2.39
N GLN A 85 -23.70 -6.18 -1.47
CA GLN A 85 -24.89 -7.01 -1.68
C GLN A 85 -26.19 -6.32 -1.26
N LYS A 86 -26.18 -5.00 -0.97
CA LYS A 86 -27.38 -4.29 -0.48
C LYS A 86 -28.61 -4.46 -1.38
N ALA A 87 -28.42 -4.60 -2.68
CA ALA A 87 -29.52 -4.81 -3.63
C ALA A 87 -30.25 -6.15 -3.41
N GLU A 88 -29.54 -7.19 -2.97
CA GLU A 88 -30.13 -8.49 -2.63
C GLU A 88 -30.95 -8.38 -1.35
N LEU A 89 -30.43 -7.67 -0.35
CA LEU A 89 -31.16 -7.41 0.89
C LEU A 89 -32.43 -6.59 0.66
N PHE A 90 -32.38 -5.64 -0.27
CA PHE A 90 -33.50 -4.76 -0.60
C PHE A 90 -34.64 -5.45 -1.35
N ALA A 91 -34.43 -6.65 -1.89
CA ALA A 91 -35.45 -7.35 -2.68
C ALA A 91 -36.77 -7.53 -1.91
N ASP A 92 -36.69 -7.71 -0.59
CA ASP A 92 -37.83 -7.93 0.30
C ASP A 92 -38.25 -6.66 1.07
N TRP A 93 -37.62 -5.52 0.80
CA TRP A 93 -37.86 -4.29 1.55
C TRP A 93 -38.84 -3.36 0.82
N PRO A 94 -39.78 -2.71 1.55
CA PRO A 94 -40.55 -1.60 1.02
C PRO A 94 -39.65 -0.47 0.47
N LEU A 95 -40.08 0.21 -0.59
CA LEU A 95 -39.29 1.28 -1.23
C LEU A 95 -38.84 2.38 -0.25
N ALA A 96 -39.69 2.73 0.72
CA ALA A 96 -39.36 3.72 1.75
C ALA A 96 -38.20 3.27 2.66
N GLU A 97 -38.05 1.97 2.88
CA GLU A 97 -36.95 1.38 3.65
C GLU A 97 -35.64 1.44 2.89
N CYS A 98 -35.68 1.08 1.60
CA CYS A 98 -34.53 1.18 0.71
C CYS A 98 -34.01 2.62 0.64
N GLN A 99 -34.92 3.59 0.46
CA GLN A 99 -34.56 5.01 0.41
C GLN A 99 -33.97 5.48 1.74
N ALA A 100 -34.57 5.13 2.88
CA ALA A 100 -34.05 5.52 4.19
C ALA A 100 -32.65 4.95 4.45
N PHE A 101 -32.36 3.73 3.98
CA PHE A 101 -31.03 3.16 4.07
C PHE A 101 -30.04 3.86 3.13
N ASP A 102 -30.42 4.14 1.88
CA ASP A 102 -29.57 4.87 0.94
C ASP A 102 -29.27 6.29 1.44
N ASP A 103 -30.24 6.99 2.02
CA ASP A 103 -30.06 8.29 2.66
C ASP A 103 -29.09 8.21 3.84
N PHE A 104 -29.15 7.13 4.62
CA PHE A 104 -28.17 6.86 5.67
C PHE A 104 -26.76 6.66 5.12
N ILE A 105 -26.59 5.82 4.09
CA ILE A 105 -25.29 5.60 3.47
C ILE A 105 -24.74 6.91 2.90
N ALA A 106 -25.59 7.73 2.30
CA ALA A 106 -25.21 9.04 1.75
C ALA A 106 -24.94 10.11 2.83
N SER A 107 -25.32 9.89 4.08
CA SER A 107 -25.13 10.87 5.16
C SER A 107 -23.65 11.13 5.44
N ASP A 108 -23.32 12.38 5.81
CA ASP A 108 -21.95 12.79 6.14
C ASP A 108 -21.32 11.91 7.22
N ALA A 109 -22.10 11.50 8.23
CA ALA A 109 -21.64 10.64 9.31
C ALA A 109 -21.21 9.26 8.80
N CYS A 110 -22.02 8.64 7.91
CA CYS A 110 -21.68 7.35 7.33
C CYS A 110 -20.49 7.49 6.35
N GLN A 111 -20.48 8.51 5.50
CA GLN A 111 -19.37 8.78 4.59
C GLN A 111 -18.04 9.05 5.31
N ASN A 112 -18.07 9.70 6.48
CA ASN A 112 -16.88 9.86 7.33
C ASN A 112 -16.41 8.53 7.91
N TYR A 113 -17.33 7.68 8.35
CA TYR A 113 -17.00 6.34 8.84
C TYR A 113 -16.38 5.46 7.73
N LEU A 114 -17.00 5.43 6.55
CA LEU A 114 -16.48 4.69 5.39
C LEU A 114 -15.07 5.17 5.00
N ARG A 115 -14.85 6.49 4.97
CA ARG A 115 -13.53 7.07 4.72
C ARG A 115 -12.51 6.67 5.77
N HIS A 116 -12.87 6.71 7.05
CA HIS A 116 -11.99 6.27 8.14
C HIS A 116 -11.57 4.80 7.97
N CYS A 117 -12.52 3.90 7.69
CA CYS A 117 -12.21 2.50 7.40
C CYS A 117 -11.27 2.35 6.20
N PHE A 118 -11.48 3.12 5.13
CA PHE A 118 -10.62 3.07 3.95
C PHE A 118 -9.22 3.65 4.20
N ASP A 119 -9.10 4.69 5.02
CA ASP A 119 -7.81 5.27 5.37
C ASP A 119 -7.00 4.32 6.26
N GLU A 120 -7.65 3.54 7.12
CA GLU A 120 -7.00 2.44 7.86
C GLU A 120 -6.46 1.36 6.92
N VAL A 121 -7.21 0.97 5.88
CA VAL A 121 -6.73 0.07 4.81
C VAL A 121 -5.48 0.63 4.13
N LYS A 122 -5.47 1.92 3.76
CA LYS A 122 -4.29 2.56 3.14
C LYS A 122 -3.08 2.52 4.08
N ARG A 123 -3.28 2.89 5.34
CA ARG A 123 -2.23 2.94 6.37
C ARG A 123 -1.58 1.56 6.55
N ILE A 124 -2.41 0.53 6.68
CA ILE A 124 -1.95 -0.85 6.88
C ILE A 124 -1.29 -1.39 5.61
N ARG A 125 -1.82 -1.11 4.42
CA ARG A 125 -1.21 -1.49 3.13
C ARG A 125 0.22 -0.94 3.00
N VAL A 126 0.41 0.34 3.32
CA VAL A 126 1.76 0.97 3.31
C VAL A 126 2.68 0.28 4.33
N GLY A 127 2.18 0.01 5.53
CA GLY A 127 2.93 -0.71 6.56
C GLY A 127 3.33 -2.14 6.15
N ALA A 128 2.43 -2.88 5.50
CA ALA A 128 2.66 -4.24 5.07
C ALA A 128 3.62 -4.34 3.88
N LEU A 129 3.52 -3.42 2.92
CA LEU A 129 4.51 -3.30 1.84
C LEU A 129 5.91 -3.03 2.43
N ARG A 130 6.00 -2.15 3.42
CA ARG A 130 7.24 -1.87 4.16
C ARG A 130 7.75 -3.10 4.93
N PHE A 131 6.86 -3.87 5.53
CA PHE A 131 7.22 -5.09 6.27
C PHE A 131 7.70 -6.22 5.36
N LEU A 132 7.01 -6.48 4.25
CA LEU A 132 7.47 -7.42 3.22
C LEU A 132 8.86 -7.03 2.74
N PHE A 133 9.06 -5.74 2.44
CA PHE A 133 10.36 -5.22 2.05
C PHE A 133 11.45 -5.48 3.10
N MET A 134 11.17 -5.25 4.39
CA MET A 134 12.12 -5.56 5.47
C MET A 134 12.40 -7.07 5.63
N HIS A 135 11.40 -7.94 5.47
CA HIS A 135 11.59 -9.39 5.58
C HIS A 135 12.31 -10.00 4.37
N TYR A 136 12.09 -9.46 3.17
CA TYR A 136 12.88 -9.80 1.99
C TYR A 136 14.32 -9.29 2.13
N ALA A 137 14.52 -8.12 2.73
CA ALA A 137 15.85 -7.59 3.06
C ALA A 137 16.61 -8.47 4.09
N GLU A 138 15.92 -9.01 5.11
CA GLU A 138 16.53 -9.93 6.09
C GLU A 138 16.94 -11.28 5.46
N LYS A 139 16.14 -11.80 4.52
CA LYS A 139 16.46 -13.04 3.77
C LYS A 139 17.59 -12.87 2.74
N LEU A 140 18.02 -11.65 2.45
CA LEU A 140 19.11 -11.34 1.51
C LEU A 140 20.45 -11.05 2.19
N SER A 141 20.56 -11.25 3.51
CA SER A 141 21.81 -11.19 4.28
C SER A 141 22.85 -12.28 3.95
N PHE A 142 22.64 -13.03 2.85
CA PHE A 142 23.53 -14.10 2.38
C PHE A 142 24.42 -13.71 1.17
N LEU A 143 24.41 -12.46 0.73
CA LEU A 143 25.28 -11.99 -0.34
C LEU A 143 26.35 -11.05 0.22
N THR A 144 27.29 -11.59 0.97
CA THR A 144 28.54 -10.92 1.31
C THR A 144 29.69 -11.86 1.02
N GLU A 145 30.38 -11.60 -0.08
CA GLU A 145 31.84 -11.70 -0.26
C GLU A 145 32.14 -11.41 -1.73
N TYR A 146 32.45 -10.17 -2.09
CA TYR A 146 33.24 -9.93 -3.30
C TYR A 146 34.20 -8.77 -3.11
N ASP A 147 35.46 -9.12 -3.35
CA ASP A 147 36.66 -8.31 -3.27
C ASP A 147 36.74 -7.24 -4.38
N GLU A 148 37.54 -6.23 -4.03
CA GLU A 148 37.98 -5.08 -4.79
C GLU A 148 38.44 -5.39 -6.22
N LEU A 149 37.91 -4.64 -7.18
CA LEU A 149 38.56 -4.34 -8.46
C LEU A 149 37.97 -3.04 -9.00
N ASP A 150 38.83 -2.15 -9.49
CA ASP A 150 38.51 -0.84 -10.10
C ASP A 150 37.39 -0.97 -11.16
N LYS A 151 36.14 -0.83 -10.70
CA LYS A 151 34.95 -0.63 -11.51
C LYS A 151 34.60 0.85 -11.43
N PRO A 152 34.00 1.46 -12.48
CA PRO A 152 33.52 2.83 -12.39
C PRO A 152 32.64 2.96 -11.14
N GLU A 153 33.04 3.85 -10.24
CA GLU A 153 32.48 3.95 -8.88
C GLU A 153 31.07 4.56 -8.98
N ILE A 154 30.07 3.69 -9.12
CA ILE A 154 28.66 4.07 -8.99
C ILE A 154 28.34 4.01 -7.51
N ASP A 155 27.93 5.14 -6.95
CA ASP A 155 27.54 5.22 -5.55
C ASP A 155 26.00 5.11 -5.39
N THR A 156 25.55 5.10 -4.14
CA THR A 156 24.12 5.03 -3.81
C THR A 156 23.32 6.20 -4.38
N TYR A 157 23.92 7.39 -4.53
CA TYR A 157 23.22 8.54 -5.12
C TYR A 157 22.96 8.33 -6.62
N ASP A 158 23.92 7.76 -7.35
CA ASP A 158 23.74 7.42 -8.77
C ASP A 158 22.65 6.37 -8.95
N LEU A 159 22.62 5.37 -8.08
CA LEU A 159 21.57 4.34 -8.08
C LEU A 159 20.20 4.91 -7.74
N LEU A 160 20.10 5.74 -6.70
CA LEU A 160 18.85 6.42 -6.35
C LEU A 160 18.35 7.29 -7.50
N ALA A 161 19.24 8.03 -8.17
CA ALA A 161 18.88 8.83 -9.32
C ALA A 161 18.36 7.98 -10.49
N ALA A 162 19.03 6.86 -10.79
CA ALA A 162 18.60 5.96 -11.86
C ALA A 162 17.24 5.31 -11.56
N LEU A 163 17.05 4.78 -10.34
CA LEU A 163 15.80 4.21 -9.88
C LEU A 163 14.65 5.23 -9.92
N GLY A 164 14.91 6.46 -9.50
CA GLY A 164 13.94 7.55 -9.55
C GLY A 164 13.50 7.90 -10.98
N CYS A 165 14.43 7.97 -11.92
CA CYS A 165 14.12 8.23 -13.33
C CYS A 165 13.26 7.11 -13.93
N ILE A 166 13.61 5.85 -13.66
CA ILE A 166 12.84 4.68 -14.12
C ILE A 166 11.43 4.69 -13.50
N ASN A 167 11.33 4.97 -12.20
CA ASN A 167 10.05 5.09 -11.53
C ASN A 167 9.18 6.18 -12.15
N ALA A 168 9.71 7.40 -12.32
CA ALA A 168 9.00 8.50 -12.96
C ALA A 168 8.50 8.15 -14.38
N THR A 169 9.32 7.41 -15.15
CA THR A 169 8.99 7.03 -16.53
C THR A 169 7.94 5.92 -16.62
N SER A 170 7.87 5.05 -15.60
CA SER A 170 6.83 4.01 -15.51
C SER A 170 5.41 4.59 -15.40
N TYR A 171 5.28 5.83 -14.90
CA TYR A 171 3.99 6.54 -14.85
C TYR A 171 3.62 7.21 -16.18
N SER A 172 4.60 7.61 -16.99
CA SER A 172 4.39 8.41 -18.21
C SER A 172 4.34 7.58 -19.49
N THR A 173 5.07 6.47 -19.51
CA THR A 173 5.06 5.53 -20.62
C THR A 173 4.49 4.21 -20.13
N SER A 174 3.47 3.70 -20.81
CA SER A 174 2.90 2.37 -20.57
C SER A 174 3.92 1.28 -20.95
N LEU A 175 5.03 1.20 -20.19
CA LEU A 175 6.02 0.14 -20.27
C LEU A 175 5.25 -1.16 -20.11
N ASN A 176 5.01 -1.87 -21.21
CA ASN A 176 4.11 -3.02 -21.25
C ASN A 176 4.83 -4.21 -20.60
N ILE A 177 4.32 -4.72 -19.47
CA ILE A 177 5.15 -5.37 -18.46
C ILE A 177 5.18 -6.91 -18.62
N LYS A 178 6.37 -7.51 -18.63
CA LYS A 178 6.56 -8.98 -18.43
C LYS A 178 6.32 -9.42 -16.97
N SER A 179 6.59 -8.56 -15.99
CA SER A 179 6.26 -8.72 -14.56
C SER A 179 5.84 -7.40 -13.89
N PRO A 180 4.53 -7.12 -13.73
CA PRO A 180 4.01 -5.92 -13.05
C PRO A 180 4.57 -5.68 -11.65
N GLN A 181 4.94 -6.76 -10.97
CA GLN A 181 5.41 -6.76 -9.60
C GLN A 181 6.73 -6.01 -9.41
N ALA A 182 7.62 -6.01 -10.41
CA ALA A 182 8.92 -5.33 -10.31
C ALA A 182 8.77 -3.80 -10.24
N PHE A 183 7.85 -3.23 -11.04
CA PHE A 183 7.57 -1.79 -11.03
C PHE A 183 6.73 -1.35 -9.83
N GLU A 184 5.78 -2.18 -9.39
CA GLU A 184 5.05 -1.92 -8.13
C GLU A 184 6.01 -1.87 -6.93
N ARG A 185 7.01 -2.77 -6.91
CA ARG A 185 8.04 -2.80 -5.87
C ARG A 185 8.95 -1.58 -5.92
N LEU A 186 9.45 -1.22 -7.11
CA LEU A 186 10.20 0.01 -7.33
C LEU A 186 9.41 1.23 -6.84
N SER A 187 8.13 1.34 -7.20
CA SER A 187 7.31 2.48 -6.79
C SER A 187 7.06 2.53 -5.28
N GLY A 188 6.91 1.38 -4.63
CA GLY A 188 6.77 1.28 -3.17
C GLY A 188 8.04 1.73 -2.45
N MET A 189 9.19 1.21 -2.88
CA MET A 189 10.51 1.61 -2.38
C MET A 189 10.75 3.10 -2.62
N TRP A 190 10.44 3.59 -3.82
CA TRP A 190 10.66 4.99 -4.20
C TRP A 190 9.87 5.94 -3.30
N SER A 191 8.60 5.64 -3.05
CA SER A 191 7.77 6.44 -2.13
C SER A 191 8.39 6.51 -0.73
N PHE A 192 8.94 5.40 -0.23
CA PHE A 192 9.62 5.37 1.06
C PHE A 192 10.92 6.19 1.06
N PHE A 193 11.75 6.02 0.02
CA PHE A 193 13.02 6.73 -0.12
C PHE A 193 12.82 8.23 -0.26
N SER A 194 11.91 8.66 -1.14
CA SER A 194 11.60 10.07 -1.35
C SER A 194 11.11 10.74 -0.08
N ALA A 195 10.19 10.12 0.66
CA ALA A 195 9.68 10.68 1.91
C ALA A 195 10.77 10.74 2.99
N LYS A 196 11.64 9.73 3.08
CA LYS A 196 12.66 9.64 4.14
C LYS A 196 13.87 10.54 3.89
N LEU A 197 14.25 10.71 2.63
CA LEU A 197 15.43 11.48 2.21
C LEU A 197 15.08 12.88 1.69
N GLY A 198 13.79 13.23 1.62
CA GLY A 198 13.33 14.50 1.06
C GLY A 198 13.63 14.64 -0.43
N LEU A 199 13.43 13.57 -1.21
CA LEU A 199 13.72 13.59 -2.65
C LEU A 199 12.58 14.18 -3.50
N GLU A 200 11.47 14.56 -2.88
CA GLU A 200 10.29 15.09 -3.59
C GLU A 200 10.56 16.41 -4.33
N ASP A 201 11.57 17.16 -3.87
CA ASP A 201 11.97 18.45 -4.46
C ASP A 201 12.85 18.30 -5.71
N TYR A 202 13.27 17.08 -6.07
CA TYR A 202 14.11 16.83 -7.24
C TYR A 202 13.28 16.32 -8.42
N GLU A 203 13.61 16.81 -9.60
CA GLU A 203 12.97 16.39 -10.84
C GLU A 203 13.70 15.16 -11.42
N PHE A 204 13.04 14.00 -11.36
CA PHE A 204 13.54 12.75 -11.94
C PHE A 204 12.97 12.55 -13.34
N ASP A 205 13.87 12.49 -14.31
CA ASP A 205 13.53 12.44 -15.73
C ASP A 205 14.58 11.61 -16.49
N CYS A 206 14.11 10.64 -17.28
CA CYS A 206 14.95 9.78 -18.11
C CYS A 206 15.65 10.51 -19.26
N GLU A 207 15.21 11.71 -19.64
CA GLU A 207 15.94 12.53 -20.62
C GLU A 207 17.23 13.11 -20.04
N ARG A 208 17.27 13.34 -18.72
CA ARG A 208 18.48 13.77 -18.00
C ARG A 208 19.36 12.59 -17.62
N HIS A 209 20.67 12.84 -17.51
CA HIS A 209 21.59 11.80 -17.07
C HIS A 209 21.45 11.61 -15.55
N PRO A 210 21.29 10.38 -15.02
CA PRO A 210 21.15 10.12 -13.58
C PRO A 210 22.25 10.76 -12.73
N ILE A 211 23.50 10.72 -13.19
CA ILE A 211 24.65 11.37 -12.53
C ILE A 211 24.39 12.86 -12.23
N THR A 212 23.77 13.60 -13.16
CA THR A 212 23.47 15.03 -12.94
C THR A 212 22.43 15.24 -11.84
N ILE A 213 21.47 14.34 -11.72
CA ILE A 213 20.47 14.36 -10.64
C ILE A 213 21.14 13.95 -9.33
N ALA A 214 21.98 12.90 -9.35
CA ALA A 214 22.75 12.45 -8.20
C ALA A 214 23.66 13.56 -7.65
N GLU A 215 24.34 14.34 -8.50
CA GLU A 215 25.12 15.51 -8.10
C GLU A 215 24.28 16.58 -7.40
N GLN A 216 23.03 16.78 -7.81
CA GLN A 216 22.12 17.71 -7.13
C GLN A 216 21.73 17.18 -5.76
N ILE A 217 21.40 15.89 -5.65
CA ILE A 217 21.05 15.25 -4.38
C ILE A 217 22.24 15.28 -3.41
N ARG A 218 23.46 14.99 -3.91
CA ARG A 218 24.71 15.04 -3.12
C ARG A 218 24.95 16.40 -2.47
N LYS A 219 24.54 17.51 -3.08
CA LYS A 219 24.72 18.85 -2.48
C LYS A 219 24.01 19.00 -1.13
N ASN A 220 22.88 18.33 -0.97
CA ASN A 220 22.12 18.33 0.28
C ASN A 220 22.45 17.12 1.17
N ALA A 221 23.24 16.18 0.64
CA ALA A 221 23.78 15.01 1.32
C ALA A 221 22.76 14.27 2.21
N PRO A 222 21.53 13.96 1.74
CA PRO A 222 20.47 13.42 2.59
C PRO A 222 20.83 12.05 3.19
N LEU A 223 21.64 11.23 2.51
CA LEU A 223 22.11 9.95 3.07
C LEU A 223 23.07 10.15 4.25
N ASP A 224 23.81 11.26 4.29
CA ASP A 224 24.77 11.55 5.37
C ASP A 224 24.08 12.09 6.63
N GLN A 225 22.82 12.48 6.52
CA GLN A 225 21.97 12.88 7.65
C GLN A 225 21.36 11.67 8.37
N LEU A 226 21.47 10.47 7.80
CA LEU A 226 20.96 9.25 8.38
C LEU A 226 21.90 8.68 9.45
N THR A 227 21.35 7.79 10.28
CA THR A 227 22.19 6.96 11.15
C THR A 227 23.04 6.02 10.27
N PRO A 228 24.23 5.57 10.73
CA PRO A 228 25.06 4.63 9.96
C PRO A 228 24.33 3.34 9.57
N LYS A 229 23.45 2.85 10.46
CA LYS A 229 22.60 1.69 10.20
C LYS A 229 21.61 1.95 9.06
N ASP A 230 20.93 3.08 9.10
CA ASP A 230 19.96 3.44 8.07
C ASP A 230 20.67 3.68 6.73
N LYS A 231 21.79 4.42 6.72
CA LYS A 231 22.59 4.65 5.52
C LYS A 231 23.02 3.33 4.86
N SER A 232 23.63 2.43 5.64
CA SER A 232 24.04 1.10 5.14
C SER A 232 22.86 0.29 4.59
N TRP A 233 21.69 0.39 5.20
CA TRP A 233 20.50 -0.26 4.69
C TRP A 233 20.02 0.36 3.37
N PHE A 234 20.03 1.70 3.22
CA PHE A 234 19.69 2.37 1.97
C PHE A 234 20.64 1.97 0.83
N ASP A 235 21.94 1.90 1.11
CA ASP A 235 22.97 1.47 0.15
C ASP A 235 22.66 0.05 -0.36
N GLN A 236 22.37 -0.90 0.54
CA GLN A 236 22.03 -2.28 0.19
C GLN A 236 20.72 -2.36 -0.61
N GLN A 237 19.69 -1.64 -0.18
CA GLN A 237 18.39 -1.70 -0.82
C GLN A 237 18.38 -1.12 -2.24
N ALA A 238 19.13 -0.03 -2.49
CA ALA A 238 19.27 0.54 -3.83
C ALA A 238 19.88 -0.49 -4.82
N VAL A 239 20.87 -1.26 -4.36
CA VAL A 239 21.49 -2.33 -5.16
C VAL A 239 20.51 -3.48 -5.41
N VAL A 240 19.77 -3.93 -4.39
CA VAL A 240 18.78 -5.01 -4.53
C VAL A 240 17.71 -4.66 -5.56
N GLU A 241 17.18 -3.44 -5.49
CA GLU A 241 16.15 -2.99 -6.43
C GLU A 241 16.69 -2.84 -7.85
N ALA A 242 17.93 -2.41 -8.00
CA ALA A 242 18.60 -2.38 -9.29
C ALA A 242 18.73 -3.79 -9.91
N ILE A 243 19.16 -4.78 -9.13
CA ILE A 243 19.35 -6.17 -9.58
C ILE A 243 18.02 -6.82 -10.00
N GLU A 244 16.97 -6.56 -9.25
CA GLU A 244 15.69 -7.21 -9.47
C GLU A 244 14.89 -6.56 -10.60
N LEU A 245 15.00 -5.24 -10.76
CA LEU A 245 14.55 -4.57 -11.97
C LEU A 245 15.28 -5.14 -13.19
N TRP A 246 16.59 -5.35 -13.10
CA TRP A 246 17.35 -5.98 -14.17
C TRP A 246 16.84 -7.40 -14.51
N LYS A 247 16.60 -8.24 -13.50
CA LYS A 247 16.12 -9.63 -13.70
C LYS A 247 14.70 -9.73 -14.26
N HIS A 248 13.82 -8.78 -13.93
CA HIS A 248 12.38 -8.94 -14.11
C HIS A 248 11.75 -7.90 -15.05
N ALA A 249 12.43 -6.79 -15.34
CA ALA A 249 12.00 -5.84 -16.35
C ALA A 249 12.36 -6.33 -17.75
N ASP A 250 11.67 -5.79 -18.76
CA ASP A 250 12.04 -6.02 -20.15
C ASP A 250 13.23 -5.12 -20.52
N GLU A 251 14.40 -5.73 -20.69
CA GLU A 251 15.65 -5.06 -21.03
C GLU A 251 15.52 -4.18 -22.29
N ASP A 252 14.79 -4.63 -23.31
CA ASP A 252 14.61 -3.87 -24.55
C ASP A 252 13.76 -2.60 -24.31
N LEU A 253 12.79 -2.66 -23.40
CA LEU A 253 11.98 -1.51 -23.03
C LEU A 253 12.78 -0.51 -22.18
N LEU A 254 13.55 -0.99 -21.20
CA LEU A 254 14.40 -0.11 -20.39
C LEU A 254 15.49 0.55 -21.25
N ALA A 255 16.11 -0.19 -22.16
CA ALA A 255 17.07 0.36 -23.11
C ALA A 255 16.44 1.41 -24.04
N LYS A 256 15.16 1.24 -24.41
CA LYS A 256 14.45 2.17 -25.30
C LYS A 256 13.98 3.44 -24.61
N TYR A 257 13.36 3.32 -23.44
CA TYR A 257 12.67 4.44 -22.78
C TYR A 257 13.48 5.05 -21.63
N CYS A 258 14.39 4.28 -21.03
CA CYS A 258 15.25 4.70 -19.93
C CYS A 258 16.74 4.41 -20.22
N PRO A 259 17.29 4.76 -21.41
CA PRO A 259 18.62 4.29 -21.82
C PRO A 259 19.73 4.67 -20.84
N LYS A 260 19.72 5.90 -20.30
CA LYS A 260 20.76 6.37 -19.37
C LYS A 260 20.63 5.75 -17.98
N PRO A 261 19.43 5.71 -17.35
CA PRO A 261 19.23 4.93 -16.11
C PRO A 261 19.54 3.44 -16.25
N PHE A 262 19.21 2.84 -17.39
CA PHE A 262 19.45 1.43 -17.64
C PHE A 262 20.95 1.09 -17.64
N THR A 263 21.80 1.97 -18.17
CA THR A 263 23.26 1.82 -18.09
C THR A 263 23.77 1.81 -16.64
N ILE A 264 23.20 2.63 -15.75
CA ILE A 264 23.56 2.64 -14.32
C ILE A 264 23.13 1.34 -13.65
N LEU A 265 21.94 0.82 -13.98
CA LEU A 265 21.48 -0.49 -13.50
C LEU A 265 22.40 -1.63 -13.94
N GLN A 266 22.79 -1.66 -15.22
CA GLN A 266 23.71 -2.65 -15.77
C GLN A 266 25.04 -2.69 -15.02
N LEU A 267 25.58 -1.50 -14.76
CA LEU A 267 26.85 -1.37 -14.05
C LEU A 267 26.72 -1.82 -12.60
N ALA A 268 25.64 -1.47 -11.89
CA ALA A 268 25.40 -1.97 -10.53
C ALA A 268 25.24 -3.50 -10.47
N VAL A 269 24.58 -4.11 -11.45
CA VAL A 269 24.48 -5.58 -11.57
C VAL A 269 25.84 -6.20 -11.86
N ALA A 270 26.64 -5.60 -12.74
CA ALA A 270 28.00 -6.08 -13.01
C ALA A 270 28.94 -5.91 -11.80
N ILE A 271 28.68 -4.94 -10.94
CA ILE A 271 29.42 -4.71 -9.70
C ILE A 271 29.02 -5.74 -8.63
N HIS A 272 27.73 -5.96 -8.41
CA HIS A 272 27.18 -6.63 -7.23
C HIS A 272 26.44 -7.96 -7.50
N GLY A 273 26.26 -8.35 -8.76
CA GLY A 273 25.41 -9.48 -9.16
C GLY A 273 26.14 -10.80 -9.45
N ASN A 274 27.44 -10.90 -9.15
CA ASN A 274 28.23 -12.14 -9.22
C ASN A 274 28.43 -12.75 -7.85
#